data_AF-A0A5J4VZF9-F1
#
_entry.id   AF-A0A5J4VZF9-F1
#
_cell.length_a   1.000
_cell.length_b   1.000
_cell.length_c   1.000
_cell.angle_alpha   90.00
_cell.angle_beta   90.00
_cell.angle_gamma   90.00
#
_symmetry.space_group_name_H-M   'P 1'
#
loop_
_entity.id
_entity.type
_entity.pdbx_description
1 polymer ?
#
loop_
_entity_poly.entity_id
_entity_poly.type
_entity_poly.pdbx_seq_one_letter_code
_entity_poly.pdbx_strand_id
1 'polypeptide(L)'
;MGADGSKAIKDKYKTIDQVQKAIRTAGLESSNLIFGIDYTKSNLYTGERSFNNRSLHDCSILNPYQEVIQILGQTLEPFDDDHIIPSFGFGDKSVFPFFPDKQPIGFQEVIQRYVQITPQISLSGPTNFAPLINESINIVKQMRAYHILIIVTDGQVTNEKETINSIVNASNFPLSIVCIGVGDGPWDEMKKFDDKIKNRKFDNFQFVEFGLIRRKHAENFAPAFAMECLMEIPDQYKLIKKLGLLG
;
A
#
# COMPACT_ATOMS: atom_id res chain seq x y z
N MET A 1 19.89 24.66 -15.33
CA MET A 1 19.70 23.61 -16.35
C MET A 1 18.99 22.45 -15.67
N GLY A 2 17.71 22.25 -15.98
CA GLY A 2 16.87 21.25 -15.34
C GLY A 2 17.28 19.85 -15.77
N ALA A 3 17.46 18.97 -14.78
CA ALA A 3 17.64 17.55 -15.03
C ALA A 3 16.27 16.94 -15.33
N ASP A 4 16.16 16.45 -16.55
CA ASP A 4 15.13 15.62 -17.16
C ASP A 4 14.66 14.49 -16.22
N GLY A 5 13.50 14.69 -15.60
CA GLY A 5 12.76 13.69 -14.84
C GLY A 5 11.77 12.97 -15.76
N SER A 6 12.20 11.84 -16.31
CA SER A 6 11.38 10.63 -16.61
C SER A 6 12.08 9.76 -17.65
N LYS A 7 13.29 9.28 -17.36
CA LYS A 7 13.76 8.07 -18.05
C LYS A 7 12.85 6.93 -17.60
N ALA A 8 11.94 6.51 -18.47
CA ALA A 8 11.20 5.27 -18.33
C ALA A 8 12.17 4.20 -17.82
N ILE A 9 11.88 3.63 -16.65
CA ILE A 9 12.60 2.48 -16.13
C ILE A 9 12.41 1.41 -17.21
N LYS A 10 13.43 1.18 -18.05
CA LYS A 10 13.39 0.07 -19.01
C LYS A 10 13.03 -1.17 -18.22
N ASP A 11 12.06 -1.95 -18.71
CA ASP A 11 11.57 -3.21 -18.11
C ASP A 11 12.74 -4.14 -17.76
N LYS A 12 13.32 -3.92 -16.57
CA LYS A 12 14.51 -4.62 -16.10
C LYS A 12 14.13 -5.98 -15.52
N TYR A 13 12.87 -6.11 -15.08
CA TYR A 13 12.34 -7.28 -14.42
C TYR A 13 11.13 -7.79 -15.18
N LYS A 14 11.14 -9.09 -15.48
CA LYS A 14 10.09 -9.83 -16.20
C LYS A 14 9.30 -10.78 -15.31
N THR A 15 9.78 -11.04 -14.09
CA THR A 15 9.13 -11.96 -13.14
C THR A 15 9.20 -11.40 -11.72
N ILE A 16 8.27 -11.84 -10.86
CA ILE A 16 8.27 -11.51 -9.42
C ILE A 16 9.57 -11.99 -8.76
N ASP A 17 10.08 -13.18 -9.10
CA ASP A 17 11.35 -13.69 -8.58
C ASP A 17 12.53 -12.73 -8.82
N GLN A 18 12.55 -12.06 -9.98
CA GLN A 18 13.58 -11.08 -10.29
C GLN A 18 13.44 -9.81 -9.43
N VAL A 19 12.20 -9.39 -9.14
CA VAL A 19 11.92 -8.28 -8.21
C VAL A 19 12.37 -8.67 -6.80
N GLN A 20 11.99 -9.86 -6.32
CA GLN A 20 12.42 -10.37 -5.01
C GLN A 20 13.95 -10.42 -4.89
N LYS A 21 14.64 -10.94 -5.90
CA LYS A 21 16.11 -10.97 -5.91
C LYS A 21 16.71 -9.56 -5.87
N ALA A 22 16.12 -8.61 -6.59
CA ALA A 22 16.57 -7.22 -6.58
C ALA A 22 16.40 -6.58 -5.19
N ILE A 23 15.25 -6.79 -4.54
CA ILE A 23 14.96 -6.29 -3.19
C ILE A 23 15.90 -6.90 -2.14
N ARG A 24 16.17 -8.21 -2.20
CA ARG A 24 17.19 -8.85 -1.34
C ARG A 24 18.57 -8.26 -1.56
N THR A 25 18.97 -8.08 -2.83
CA THR A 25 20.28 -7.51 -3.19
C THR A 25 20.42 -6.07 -2.72
N ALA A 26 19.31 -5.32 -2.71
CA ALA A 26 19.26 -3.95 -2.22
C ALA A 26 19.33 -3.84 -0.68
N GLY A 27 19.18 -4.96 0.05
CA GLY A 27 19.42 -5.05 1.48
C GLY A 27 18.17 -5.18 2.35
N LEU A 28 17.00 -5.46 1.77
CA LEU A 28 15.84 -5.89 2.56
C LEU A 28 16.03 -7.36 2.95
N GLU A 29 16.22 -7.59 4.24
CA GLU A 29 16.46 -8.93 4.81
C GLU A 29 15.16 -9.54 5.32
N SER A 30 14.39 -8.76 6.08
CA SER A 30 13.07 -9.11 6.57
C SER A 30 12.15 -7.90 6.71
N SER A 31 10.86 -8.17 6.72
CA SER A 31 9.77 -7.20 6.89
C SER A 31 8.54 -7.90 7.44
N ASN A 32 7.51 -7.11 7.79
CA ASN A 32 6.17 -7.61 8.07
C ASN A 32 5.18 -6.78 7.26
N LEU A 33 4.04 -7.35 6.86
CA LEU A 33 3.07 -6.68 5.99
C LEU A 33 1.80 -6.29 6.71
N ILE A 34 1.31 -5.08 6.44
CA ILE A 34 -0.02 -4.63 6.88
C ILE A 34 -0.79 -4.17 5.64
N PHE A 35 -2.03 -4.64 5.45
CA PHE A 35 -2.92 -4.14 4.41
C PHE A 35 -4.01 -3.24 5.01
N GLY A 36 -4.22 -2.09 4.39
CA GLY A 36 -5.38 -1.23 4.58
C GLY A 36 -6.17 -1.10 3.29
N ILE A 37 -7.45 -1.46 3.34
CA ILE A 37 -8.38 -1.45 2.22
C ILE A 37 -9.41 -0.36 2.43
N ASP A 38 -9.47 0.58 1.49
CA ASP A 38 -10.45 1.66 1.47
C ASP A 38 -11.84 1.11 1.15
N TYR A 39 -12.83 1.36 2.02
CA TYR A 39 -14.25 1.05 1.84
C TYR A 39 -15.09 2.33 1.81
N THR A 40 -14.61 3.37 1.14
CA THR A 40 -15.38 4.59 0.91
C THR A 40 -16.37 4.46 -0.25
N LYS A 41 -17.43 5.27 -0.24
CA LYS A 41 -18.50 5.25 -1.25
C LYS A 41 -18.01 5.59 -2.65
N SER A 42 -16.88 6.26 -2.80
CA SER A 42 -16.31 6.60 -4.11
C SER A 42 -16.06 5.36 -4.97
N ASN A 43 -15.76 4.23 -4.34
CA ASN A 43 -15.54 2.94 -4.99
C ASN A 43 -16.74 2.45 -5.82
N LEU A 44 -17.94 3.02 -5.65
CA LEU A 44 -19.11 2.70 -6.46
C LEU A 44 -19.03 3.27 -7.88
N TYR A 45 -18.31 4.37 -8.08
CA TYR A 45 -18.31 5.12 -9.34
C TYR A 45 -16.90 5.41 -9.89
N THR A 46 -15.83 5.30 -9.10
CA THR A 46 -14.44 5.47 -9.57
C THR A 46 -13.90 4.32 -10.41
N GLY A 47 -14.74 3.33 -10.73
CA GLY A 47 -14.47 2.29 -11.73
C GLY A 47 -15.12 2.55 -13.10
N GLU A 48 -15.69 3.75 -13.33
CA GLU A 48 -16.39 4.10 -14.58
C GLU A 48 -15.55 3.76 -15.82
N ARG A 49 -14.31 4.24 -15.90
CA ARG A 49 -13.43 4.05 -17.07
C ARG A 49 -12.46 2.89 -16.88
N SER A 50 -11.92 2.72 -15.69
CA SER A 50 -10.88 1.72 -15.39
C SER A 50 -11.43 0.32 -15.13
N PHE A 51 -12.71 0.18 -14.81
CA PHE A 51 -13.31 -1.08 -14.42
C PHE A 51 -14.71 -1.32 -15.02
N ASN A 52 -14.92 -0.83 -16.25
CA ASN A 52 -16.12 -1.06 -17.05
C ASN A 52 -17.43 -0.68 -16.33
N ASN A 53 -17.45 0.49 -15.69
CA ASN A 53 -18.59 1.00 -14.95
C ASN A 53 -19.07 0.08 -13.81
N ARG A 54 -18.14 -0.68 -13.23
CA ARG A 54 -18.38 -1.49 -12.03
C ARG A 54 -17.80 -0.79 -10.81
N SER A 55 -18.33 -1.17 -9.64
CA SER A 55 -17.65 -0.82 -8.39
C SER A 55 -16.27 -1.47 -8.36
N LEU A 56 -15.27 -0.74 -7.85
CA LEU A 56 -13.93 -1.27 -7.65
C LEU A 56 -13.88 -2.42 -6.62
N HIS A 57 -14.95 -2.62 -5.85
CA HIS A 57 -15.15 -3.75 -4.95
C HIS A 57 -16.01 -4.89 -5.51
N ASP A 58 -16.42 -4.83 -6.79
CA ASP A 58 -17.18 -5.92 -7.41
C ASP A 58 -16.33 -7.20 -7.43
N CYS A 59 -16.70 -8.17 -6.60
CA CYS A 59 -15.99 -9.44 -6.43
C CYS A 59 -16.46 -10.53 -7.41
N SER A 60 -17.37 -10.22 -8.36
CA SER A 60 -17.78 -11.18 -9.40
C SER A 60 -16.68 -11.46 -10.42
N ILE A 61 -15.67 -10.59 -10.49
CA ILE A 61 -14.44 -10.71 -11.28
C ILE A 61 -13.26 -10.27 -10.40
N LEU A 62 -12.03 -10.53 -10.86
CA LEU A 62 -10.84 -10.01 -10.18
C LEU A 62 -10.84 -8.48 -10.23
N ASN A 63 -11.03 -7.86 -9.07
CA ASN A 63 -11.03 -6.39 -8.97
C ASN A 63 -9.64 -5.84 -8.60
N PRO A 64 -9.41 -4.52 -8.79
CA PRO A 64 -8.10 -3.91 -8.55
C PRO A 64 -7.55 -4.13 -7.14
N TYR A 65 -8.41 -4.12 -6.11
CA TYR A 65 -7.98 -4.39 -4.74
C TYR A 65 -7.44 -5.82 -4.58
N GLN A 66 -8.16 -6.82 -5.11
CA GLN A 66 -7.69 -8.21 -5.07
C GLN A 66 -6.36 -8.37 -5.82
N GLU A 67 -6.21 -7.73 -6.97
CA GLU A 67 -4.99 -7.83 -7.77
C GLU A 67 -3.79 -7.20 -7.07
N VAL A 68 -3.96 -6.06 -6.37
CA VAL A 68 -2.91 -5.46 -5.55
C VAL A 68 -2.49 -6.39 -4.41
N ILE A 69 -3.46 -6.95 -3.67
CA ILE A 69 -3.17 -7.89 -2.57
C ILE A 69 -2.45 -9.13 -3.10
N GLN A 70 -2.86 -9.67 -4.25
CA GLN A 70 -2.21 -10.81 -4.90
C GLN A 70 -0.76 -10.51 -5.28
N ILE A 71 -0.51 -9.43 -6.00
CA ILE A 71 0.84 -9.13 -6.51
C ILE A 71 1.80 -8.81 -5.37
N LEU A 72 1.41 -7.95 -4.43
CA LEU A 72 2.28 -7.56 -3.33
C LEU A 72 2.42 -8.65 -2.26
N GLY A 73 1.34 -9.38 -1.97
CA GLY A 73 1.39 -10.55 -1.12
C GLY A 73 2.38 -11.58 -1.64
N GLN A 74 2.29 -11.98 -2.92
CA GLN A 74 3.24 -12.91 -3.53
C GLN A 74 4.68 -12.38 -3.56
N THR A 75 4.84 -11.08 -3.78
CA THR A 75 6.18 -10.47 -3.88
C THR A 75 6.87 -10.44 -2.53
N LEU A 76 6.15 -10.08 -1.47
CA LEU A 76 6.72 -9.77 -0.16
C LEU A 76 6.62 -10.92 0.86
N GLU A 77 5.73 -11.90 0.67
CA GLU A 77 5.60 -13.04 1.58
C GLU A 77 6.93 -13.78 1.88
N PRO A 78 7.89 -13.93 0.94
CA PRO A 78 9.19 -14.52 1.28
C PRO A 78 10.10 -13.67 2.18
N PHE A 79 9.72 -12.43 2.49
CA PHE A 79 10.40 -11.53 3.42
C PHE A 79 9.61 -11.36 4.72
N ASP A 80 8.41 -11.91 4.80
CA ASP A 80 7.51 -11.81 5.94
C ASP A 80 7.98 -12.80 7.01
N ASP A 81 8.36 -12.31 8.20
CA ASP A 81 9.04 -13.11 9.21
C ASP A 81 8.12 -14.12 9.90
N ASP A 82 6.84 -13.77 10.07
CA ASP A 82 5.87 -14.56 10.84
C ASP A 82 4.68 -15.08 10.02
N HIS A 83 4.60 -14.71 8.73
CA HIS A 83 3.47 -14.98 7.84
C HIS A 83 2.15 -14.34 8.31
N ILE A 84 2.19 -13.43 9.30
CA ILE A 84 1.01 -12.76 9.83
C ILE A 84 0.84 -11.44 9.08
N ILE A 85 -0.30 -11.29 8.41
CA ILE A 85 -0.57 -10.11 7.57
C ILE A 85 -1.80 -9.37 8.09
N PRO A 86 -1.67 -8.51 9.13
CA PRO A 86 -2.78 -7.71 9.63
C PRO A 86 -3.45 -6.95 8.50
N SER A 87 -4.76 -7.06 8.41
CA SER A 87 -5.55 -6.52 7.32
C SER A 87 -6.76 -5.79 7.84
N PHE A 88 -6.97 -4.58 7.37
CA PHE A 88 -7.97 -3.66 7.88
C PHE A 88 -8.80 -3.06 6.75
N GLY A 89 -10.08 -2.82 7.04
CA GLY A 89 -10.90 -1.92 6.25
C GLY A 89 -10.93 -0.55 6.89
N PHE A 90 -10.92 0.51 6.08
CA PHE A 90 -11.04 1.89 6.56
C PHE A 90 -11.96 2.72 5.67
N GLY A 91 -12.31 3.93 6.11
CA GLY A 91 -13.04 4.91 5.30
C GLY A 91 -12.99 6.27 5.96
N ASP A 92 -14.02 6.62 6.74
CA ASP A 92 -14.07 7.84 7.55
C ASP A 92 -13.18 7.75 8.80
N LYS A 93 -13.78 7.74 10.00
CA LYS A 93 -13.07 7.65 11.28
C LYS A 93 -12.92 6.21 11.79
N SER A 94 -13.46 5.24 11.05
CA SER A 94 -13.50 3.84 11.45
C SER A 94 -12.42 3.04 10.75
N VAL A 95 -11.65 2.30 11.53
CA VAL A 95 -10.80 1.20 11.07
C VAL A 95 -11.35 -0.07 11.70
N PHE A 96 -11.50 -1.14 10.92
CA PHE A 96 -11.94 -2.42 11.44
C PHE A 96 -11.03 -3.55 10.93
N PRO A 97 -10.65 -4.50 11.79
CA PRO A 97 -9.85 -5.63 11.37
C PRO A 97 -10.69 -6.58 10.52
N PHE A 98 -10.10 -7.17 9.49
CA PHE A 98 -10.72 -8.25 8.72
C PHE A 98 -10.91 -9.51 9.59
N PHE A 99 -10.01 -9.70 10.56
CA PHE A 99 -9.96 -10.84 11.47
C PHE A 99 -10.00 -10.34 12.92
N PRO A 100 -11.18 -10.09 13.48
CA PRO A 100 -11.30 -9.59 14.86
C PRO A 100 -10.87 -10.62 15.90
N ASP A 101 -11.02 -11.92 15.60
CA ASP A 101 -10.86 -13.01 16.57
C ASP A 101 -9.59 -13.85 16.35
N LYS A 102 -8.77 -13.53 15.34
CA LYS A 102 -7.54 -14.28 15.04
C LYS A 102 -6.53 -13.46 14.23
N GLN A 103 -5.28 -13.91 14.24
CA GLN A 103 -4.25 -13.40 13.33
C GLN A 103 -4.36 -14.12 11.96
N PRO A 104 -4.41 -13.38 10.85
CA PRO A 104 -4.42 -13.98 9.51
C PRO A 104 -3.05 -14.52 9.13
N ILE A 105 -3.03 -15.68 8.46
CA ILE A 105 -1.80 -16.33 8.01
C ILE A 105 -1.73 -16.28 6.48
N GLY A 106 -0.81 -15.48 5.96
CA GLY A 106 -0.49 -15.34 4.55
C GLY A 106 -1.53 -14.56 3.72
N PHE A 107 -1.12 -14.14 2.53
CA PHE A 107 -1.94 -13.23 1.71
C PHE A 107 -3.17 -13.94 1.11
N GLN A 108 -3.12 -15.27 0.96
CA GLN A 108 -4.25 -16.06 0.46
C GLN A 108 -5.46 -15.97 1.40
N GLU A 109 -5.23 -16.01 2.71
CA GLU A 109 -6.31 -15.86 3.69
C GLU A 109 -6.88 -14.44 3.66
N VAL A 110 -6.03 -13.43 3.51
CA VAL A 110 -6.45 -12.03 3.36
C VAL A 110 -7.38 -11.85 2.16
N ILE A 111 -7.05 -12.43 1.00
CA ILE A 111 -7.89 -12.35 -0.22
C ILE A 111 -9.22 -13.07 -0.01
N GLN A 112 -9.19 -14.28 0.55
CA GLN A 112 -10.42 -15.04 0.80
C GLN A 112 -11.35 -14.28 1.75
N ARG A 113 -10.77 -13.67 2.80
CA ARG A 113 -11.51 -12.89 3.77
C ARG A 113 -12.07 -11.61 3.16
N TYR A 114 -11.29 -10.90 2.34
CA TYR A 114 -11.76 -9.75 1.57
C TYR A 114 -13.03 -10.10 0.79
N VAL A 115 -12.99 -11.16 -0.02
CA VAL A 115 -14.17 -11.60 -0.81
C VAL A 115 -15.38 -11.93 0.07
N GLN A 116 -15.15 -12.50 1.25
CA GLN A 116 -16.21 -12.87 2.19
C GLN A 116 -16.90 -11.64 2.81
N ILE A 117 -16.15 -10.63 3.23
CA ILE A 117 -16.68 -9.51 4.01
C ILE A 117 -17.12 -8.32 3.15
N THR A 118 -16.47 -8.10 2.00
CA THR A 118 -16.74 -6.95 1.12
C THR A 118 -18.22 -6.77 0.79
N PRO A 119 -18.99 -7.81 0.43
CA PRO A 119 -20.42 -7.66 0.13
C PRO A 119 -21.28 -7.22 1.32
N GLN A 120 -20.79 -7.36 2.55
CA GLN A 120 -21.52 -7.05 3.79
C GLN A 120 -21.16 -5.66 4.34
N ILE A 121 -20.12 -5.02 3.81
CA ILE A 121 -19.63 -3.74 4.30
C ILE A 121 -20.45 -2.59 3.68
N SER A 122 -20.95 -1.72 4.54
CA SER A 122 -21.56 -0.47 4.11
C SER A 122 -20.49 0.57 3.83
N LEU A 123 -20.33 0.94 2.56
CA LEU A 123 -19.34 1.93 2.16
C LEU A 123 -19.61 3.30 2.82
N SER A 124 -18.55 3.94 3.31
CA SER A 124 -18.63 5.17 4.12
C SER A 124 -17.83 6.32 3.50
N GLY A 125 -17.54 7.37 4.26
CA GLY A 125 -16.77 8.51 3.79
C GLY A 125 -16.85 9.66 4.80
N PRO A 126 -15.92 10.63 4.79
CA PRO A 126 -14.82 10.88 3.82
C PRO A 126 -13.65 9.88 3.85
N THR A 127 -12.63 10.07 3.02
CA THR A 127 -11.41 9.25 3.00
C THR A 127 -10.35 9.82 3.95
N ASN A 128 -9.95 9.05 4.97
CA ASN A 128 -8.91 9.44 5.93
C ASN A 128 -7.95 8.28 6.26
N PHE A 129 -6.65 8.45 6.01
CA PHE A 129 -5.65 7.43 6.31
C PHE A 129 -5.12 7.50 7.74
N ALA A 130 -5.33 8.61 8.44
CA ALA A 130 -4.78 8.82 9.78
C ALA A 130 -5.15 7.70 10.78
N PRO A 131 -6.41 7.25 10.89
CA PRO A 131 -6.77 6.16 11.79
C PRO A 131 -6.00 4.86 11.48
N LEU A 132 -5.88 4.50 10.21
CA LEU A 132 -5.17 3.29 9.77
C LEU A 132 -3.66 3.38 10.04
N ILE A 133 -3.06 4.53 9.77
CA ILE A 133 -1.63 4.76 10.02
C ILE A 133 -1.34 4.67 11.51
N ASN A 134 -2.19 5.26 12.35
CA ASN A 134 -2.03 5.19 13.81
C ASN A 134 -2.19 3.76 14.33
N GLU A 135 -3.11 2.97 13.76
CA GLU A 135 -3.24 1.56 14.11
C GLU A 135 -2.00 0.76 13.70
N SER A 136 -1.43 1.06 12.53
CA SER A 136 -0.18 0.42 12.07
C SER A 136 1.00 0.76 12.97
N ILE A 137 1.07 1.99 13.49
CA ILE A 137 2.07 2.37 14.51
C ILE A 137 1.89 1.54 15.78
N ASN A 138 0.66 1.25 16.21
CA ASN A 138 0.42 0.42 17.40
C ASN A 138 0.93 -1.01 17.19
N ILE A 139 0.67 -1.60 16.03
CA ILE A 139 1.19 -2.93 15.65
C ILE A 139 2.71 -2.94 15.68
N VAL A 140 3.35 -1.96 15.03
CA VAL A 140 4.81 -1.83 14.98
C VAL A 140 5.42 -1.72 16.38
N LYS A 141 4.80 -0.95 17.28
CA LYS A 141 5.25 -0.84 18.69
C LYS A 141 5.13 -2.16 19.45
N GLN A 142 4.05 -2.91 19.22
CA GLN A 142 3.80 -4.18 19.89
C GLN A 142 4.75 -5.27 19.41
N MET A 143 4.93 -5.38 18.09
CA MET A 143 5.75 -6.41 17.47
C MET A 143 7.25 -6.08 17.48
N ARG A 144 7.61 -4.80 17.63
CA ARG A 144 9.00 -4.31 17.61
C ARG A 144 9.80 -4.69 16.36
N ALA A 145 9.11 -4.86 15.24
CA ALA A 145 9.69 -5.28 13.97
C ALA A 145 9.42 -4.24 12.86
N TYR A 146 10.20 -4.33 11.77
CA TYR A 146 9.96 -3.50 10.60
C TYR A 146 8.68 -3.92 9.89
N HIS A 147 7.84 -2.94 9.53
CA HIS A 147 6.60 -3.18 8.80
C HIS A 147 6.51 -2.31 7.55
N ILE A 148 5.82 -2.84 6.54
CA ILE A 148 5.38 -2.13 5.35
C ILE A 148 3.85 -2.07 5.39
N LEU A 149 3.29 -0.87 5.55
CA LEU A 149 1.86 -0.62 5.41
C LEU A 149 1.53 -0.37 3.94
N ILE A 150 0.70 -1.23 3.37
CA ILE A 150 0.13 -1.11 2.04
C ILE A 150 -1.29 -0.54 2.17
N ILE A 151 -1.49 0.70 1.73
CA ILE A 151 -2.82 1.33 1.67
C ILE A 151 -3.31 1.24 0.23
N VAL A 152 -4.46 0.61 0.01
CA VAL A 152 -5.13 0.57 -1.31
C VAL A 152 -6.36 1.45 -1.23
N THR A 153 -6.46 2.43 -2.12
CA THR A 153 -7.50 3.48 -2.10
C THR A 153 -7.91 3.89 -3.50
N ASP A 154 -9.14 4.36 -3.66
CA ASP A 154 -9.67 4.89 -4.92
C ASP A 154 -9.71 6.43 -4.99
N GLY A 155 -9.32 7.10 -3.91
CA GLY A 155 -9.59 8.50 -3.73
C GLY A 155 -8.42 9.29 -3.14
N GLN A 156 -8.60 10.61 -3.15
CA GLN A 156 -7.69 11.53 -2.49
C GLN A 156 -8.08 11.68 -1.02
N VAL A 157 -7.08 11.97 -0.18
CA VAL A 157 -7.29 12.24 1.24
C VAL A 157 -8.15 13.50 1.40
N THR A 158 -9.30 13.37 2.08
CA THR A 158 -10.15 14.55 2.37
C THR A 158 -9.62 15.35 3.56
N ASN A 159 -8.99 14.69 4.55
CA ASN A 159 -8.37 15.33 5.70
C ASN A 159 -6.84 15.29 5.62
N GLU A 160 -6.27 16.08 4.70
CA GLU A 160 -4.82 16.07 4.42
C GLU A 160 -3.99 16.34 5.69
N LYS A 161 -4.40 17.31 6.52
CA LYS A 161 -3.63 17.71 7.70
C LYS A 161 -3.47 16.57 8.71
N GLU A 162 -4.54 15.83 8.99
CA GLU A 162 -4.51 14.72 9.94
C GLU A 162 -3.67 13.55 9.41
N THR A 163 -3.81 13.25 8.12
CA THR A 163 -3.01 12.22 7.44
C THR A 163 -1.53 12.58 7.43
N ILE A 164 -1.16 13.83 7.06
CA ILE A 164 0.22 14.31 7.10
C ILE A 164 0.80 14.17 8.52
N ASN A 165 0.07 14.61 9.54
CA ASN A 165 0.52 14.49 10.93
C ASN A 165 0.77 13.02 11.33
N SER A 166 -0.08 12.10 10.88
CA SER A 166 0.06 10.67 11.16
C SER A 166 1.26 10.07 10.43
N ILE A 167 1.54 10.48 9.18
CA ILE A 167 2.75 10.06 8.44
C ILE A 167 4.03 10.60 9.09
N VAL A 168 4.04 11.87 9.49
CA VAL A 168 5.16 12.47 10.23
C VAL A 168 5.41 11.71 11.52
N ASN A 169 4.35 11.38 12.27
CA ASN A 169 4.45 10.56 13.47
C ASN A 169 5.00 9.16 13.15
N ALA A 170 4.50 8.52 12.08
CA ALA A 170 4.95 7.20 11.62
C ALA A 170 6.46 7.14 11.34
N SER A 171 7.08 8.25 10.90
CA SER A 171 8.53 8.33 10.66
C SER A 171 9.39 8.16 11.93
N ASN A 172 8.78 8.11 13.13
CA ASN A 172 9.46 7.78 14.38
C ASN A 172 9.55 6.27 14.65
N PHE A 173 9.00 5.44 13.77
CA PHE A 173 8.89 3.99 13.92
C PHE A 173 9.50 3.29 12.70
N PRO A 174 9.87 2.01 12.80
CA PRO A 174 10.30 1.22 11.65
C PRO A 174 9.10 0.85 10.77
N LEU A 175 8.51 1.86 10.14
CA LEU A 175 7.29 1.75 9.33
C LEU A 175 7.46 2.49 8.00
N SER A 176 7.39 1.75 6.90
CA SER A 176 7.24 2.27 5.55
C SER A 176 5.78 2.25 5.12
N ILE A 177 5.34 3.24 4.34
CA ILE A 177 3.96 3.35 3.86
C ILE A 177 3.98 3.42 2.34
N VAL A 178 3.26 2.49 1.69
CA VAL A 178 3.05 2.48 0.25
C VAL A 178 1.56 2.67 -0.01
N CYS A 179 1.20 3.82 -0.57
CA CYS A 179 -0.17 4.17 -0.92
C CYS A 179 -0.40 3.91 -2.42
N ILE A 180 -1.41 3.10 -2.73
CA ILE A 180 -1.69 2.61 -4.07
C ILE A 180 -3.06 3.11 -4.49
N GLY A 181 -3.06 3.99 -5.50
CA GLY A 181 -4.26 4.51 -6.12
C GLY A 181 -4.83 3.56 -7.17
N VAL A 182 -6.00 2.98 -6.92
CA VAL A 182 -6.76 2.14 -7.84
C VAL A 182 -7.97 2.90 -8.40
N GLY A 183 -8.39 2.58 -9.61
CA GLY A 183 -9.52 3.27 -10.23
C GLY A 183 -9.14 4.53 -11.03
N ASP A 184 -10.14 5.38 -11.25
CA ASP A 184 -10.10 6.49 -12.20
C ASP A 184 -9.38 7.75 -11.70
N GLY A 185 -9.10 7.85 -10.39
CA GLY A 185 -8.58 9.05 -9.75
C GLY A 185 -9.62 10.18 -9.66
N PRO A 186 -9.21 11.46 -9.70
CA PRO A 186 -7.90 11.98 -10.12
C PRO A 186 -6.78 11.75 -9.11
N TRP A 187 -5.52 11.71 -9.59
CA TRP A 187 -4.33 11.41 -8.77
C TRP A 187 -3.36 12.59 -8.61
N ASP A 188 -3.68 13.76 -9.16
CA ASP A 188 -2.74 14.89 -9.22
C ASP A 188 -2.32 15.39 -7.83
N GLU A 189 -3.24 15.43 -6.87
CA GLU A 189 -2.92 15.81 -5.50
C GLU A 189 -2.12 14.73 -4.79
N MET A 190 -2.43 13.44 -5.01
CA MET A 190 -1.66 12.32 -4.45
C MET A 190 -0.22 12.29 -4.96
N LYS A 191 0.01 12.65 -6.22
CA LYS A 191 1.36 12.76 -6.81
C LYS A 191 2.20 13.87 -6.19
N LYS A 192 1.55 14.94 -5.73
CA LYS A 192 2.20 16.07 -5.03
C LYS A 192 2.16 15.92 -3.51
N PHE A 193 1.50 14.88 -3.00
CA PHE A 193 1.23 14.73 -1.58
C PHE A 193 2.54 14.55 -0.81
N ASP A 194 3.48 13.81 -1.39
CA ASP A 194 4.78 13.57 -0.78
C ASP A 194 5.56 14.88 -0.53
N ASP A 195 5.54 15.82 -1.50
CA ASP A 195 6.17 17.14 -1.38
C ASP A 195 5.60 17.99 -0.22
N LYS A 196 4.36 17.69 0.23
CA LYS A 196 3.69 18.39 1.32
C LYS A 196 4.16 17.89 2.71
N ILE A 197 4.76 16.71 2.80
CA ILE A 197 5.10 16.05 4.08
C ILE A 197 6.44 16.57 4.62
N LYS A 198 6.37 17.64 5.40
CA LYS A 198 7.53 18.25 6.06
C LYS A 198 7.77 17.65 7.45
N ASN A 199 9.02 17.69 7.92
CA ASN A 199 9.43 17.30 9.27
C ASN A 199 9.36 15.79 9.60
N ARG A 200 9.32 14.91 8.59
CA ARG A 200 9.56 13.47 8.76
C ARG A 200 11.04 13.16 9.00
N LYS A 201 11.37 12.14 9.80
CA LYS A 201 12.77 11.74 10.10
C LYS A 201 13.50 11.10 8.92
N PHE A 202 12.76 10.44 8.06
CA PHE A 202 13.19 9.87 6.79
C PHE A 202 11.99 9.85 5.85
N ASP A 203 12.23 9.65 4.56
CA ASP A 203 11.15 9.46 3.60
C ASP A 203 10.46 8.11 3.86
N ASN A 204 9.24 8.12 4.39
CA ASN A 204 8.54 6.90 4.79
C ASN A 204 7.22 6.69 4.05
N PHE A 205 6.95 7.46 2.99
CA PHE A 205 5.68 7.42 2.26
C PHE A 205 5.92 7.49 0.76
N GLN A 206 5.33 6.56 0.03
CA GLN A 206 5.36 6.53 -1.43
C GLN A 206 3.95 6.38 -2.00
N PHE A 207 3.64 7.10 -3.08
CA PHE A 207 2.40 6.94 -3.83
C PHE A 207 2.64 6.25 -5.18
N VAL A 208 1.80 5.26 -5.53
CA VAL A 208 1.84 4.52 -6.79
C VAL A 208 0.46 4.54 -7.47
N GLU A 209 0.39 4.99 -8.72
CA GLU A 209 -0.84 4.97 -9.52
C GLU A 209 -0.96 3.64 -10.29
N PHE A 210 -1.79 2.72 -9.79
CA PHE A 210 -1.98 1.38 -10.35
C PHE A 210 -2.33 1.39 -11.84
N GLY A 211 -3.31 2.24 -12.21
CA GLY A 211 -3.78 2.36 -13.59
C GLY A 211 -2.70 2.88 -14.55
N LEU A 212 -1.79 3.76 -14.10
CA LEU A 212 -0.70 4.27 -14.92
C LEU A 212 0.32 3.17 -15.24
N ILE A 213 0.69 2.38 -14.24
CA ILE A 213 1.64 1.28 -14.43
C ILE A 213 1.04 0.23 -15.37
N ARG A 214 -0.25 -0.10 -15.21
CA ARG A 214 -0.95 -1.02 -16.12
C ARG A 214 -0.92 -0.54 -17.57
N ARG A 215 -1.16 0.75 -17.82
CA ARG A 215 -1.10 1.32 -19.17
C ARG A 215 0.32 1.29 -19.76
N LYS A 216 1.35 1.52 -18.95
CA LYS A 216 2.75 1.55 -19.40
C LYS A 216 3.35 0.16 -19.63
N HIS A 217 2.94 -0.83 -18.84
CA HIS A 217 3.58 -2.15 -18.79
C HIS A 217 2.56 -3.28 -18.98
N ALA A 218 1.77 -3.27 -20.05
CA ALA A 218 0.68 -4.23 -20.25
C ALA A 218 1.14 -5.72 -20.19
N GLU A 219 2.27 -6.04 -20.81
CA GLU A 219 2.79 -7.43 -20.86
C GLU A 219 3.53 -7.86 -19.59
N ASN A 220 4.14 -6.91 -18.87
CA ASN A 220 4.96 -7.16 -17.67
C ASN A 220 4.40 -6.45 -16.44
N PHE A 221 3.08 -6.34 -16.33
CA PHE A 221 2.42 -5.47 -15.36
C PHE A 221 2.80 -5.83 -13.92
N ALA A 222 2.64 -7.09 -13.51
CA ALA A 222 2.85 -7.48 -12.11
C ALA A 222 4.29 -7.24 -11.62
N PRO A 223 5.36 -7.65 -12.34
CA PRO A 223 6.73 -7.31 -11.98
C PRO A 223 7.02 -5.80 -11.96
N ALA A 224 6.51 -5.05 -12.95
CA ALA A 224 6.68 -3.60 -12.99
C ALA A 224 5.99 -2.91 -11.81
N PHE A 225 4.74 -3.29 -11.53
CA PHE A 225 3.96 -2.78 -10.41
C PHE A 225 4.59 -3.10 -9.06
N ALA A 226 5.02 -4.35 -8.85
CA ALA A 226 5.73 -4.73 -7.64
C ALA A 226 7.03 -3.93 -7.46
N MET A 227 7.80 -3.72 -8.53
CA MET A 227 9.02 -2.92 -8.46
C MET A 227 8.73 -1.47 -8.12
N GLU A 228 7.74 -0.84 -8.76
CA GLU A 228 7.33 0.54 -8.48
C GLU A 228 6.88 0.70 -7.01
N CYS A 229 6.10 -0.24 -6.48
CA CYS A 229 5.70 -0.23 -5.06
C CYS A 229 6.86 -0.41 -4.06
N LEU A 230 7.96 -1.04 -4.49
CA LEU A 230 9.02 -1.49 -3.58
C LEU A 230 10.36 -0.80 -3.81
N MET A 231 10.45 0.13 -4.75
CA MET A 231 11.72 0.71 -5.16
C MET A 231 12.41 1.52 -4.05
N GLU A 232 11.65 2.15 -3.15
CA GLU A 232 12.21 2.92 -2.04
C GLU A 232 12.45 2.07 -0.78
N ILE A 233 11.73 0.96 -0.63
CA ILE A 233 11.72 0.12 0.57
C ILE A 233 13.14 -0.26 1.06
N PRO A 234 14.08 -0.70 0.20
CA PRO A 234 15.43 -1.03 0.67
C PRO A 234 16.20 0.16 1.26
N ASP A 235 16.03 1.35 0.70
CA ASP A 235 16.73 2.55 1.18
C ASP A 235 16.06 3.12 2.44
N GLN A 236 14.73 3.06 2.52
CA GLN A 236 13.97 3.34 3.74
C GLN A 236 14.40 2.41 4.87
N TYR A 237 14.50 1.11 4.63
CA TYR A 237 14.96 0.12 5.60
C TYR A 237 16.39 0.39 6.11
N LYS A 238 17.32 0.76 5.22
CA LYS A 238 18.69 1.17 5.63
C LYS A 238 18.68 2.43 6.50
N LEU A 239 17.83 3.41 6.18
CA LEU A 239 17.69 4.63 6.99
C LEU A 239 17.12 4.32 8.37
N ILE A 240 16.10 3.47 8.45
CA ILE A 240 15.52 2.98 9.71
C ILE A 240 16.61 2.31 10.58
N LYS A 241 17.44 1.44 9.99
CA LYS A 241 18.61 0.85 10.66
C LYS A 241 19.57 1.93 11.18
N LYS A 242 19.95 2.89 10.33
CA LYS A 242 20.88 3.98 10.68
C LYS A 242 20.34 4.90 11.78
N LEU A 243 19.03 5.11 11.83
CA LEU A 243 18.35 5.92 12.84
C LEU A 243 18.14 5.17 14.18
N GLY A 244 18.50 3.88 14.25
CA GLY A 244 18.31 3.06 15.45
C GLY A 244 16.83 2.83 15.80
N LEU A 245 15.96 2.78 14.78
CA LEU A 245 14.52 2.59 14.96
C LEU A 245 14.09 1.12 14.96
N LEU A 246 14.95 0.20 14.50
CA LEU A 246 14.72 -1.24 14.68
C LEU A 246 14.90 -1.59 16.16
N GLY A 247 13.95 -2.36 16.69
CA GLY A 247 13.81 -2.68 18.11
C GLY A 247 14.79 -3.72 18.64
#